data_AF-A0A3D0VR33-F1
#
_entry.id   AF-A0A3D0VR33-F1
#
_cell.length_a   1.000
_cell.length_b   1.000
_cell.length_c   1.000
_cell.angle_alpha   90.00
_cell.angle_beta   90.00
_cell.angle_gamma   90.00
#
_symmetry.space_group_name_H-M   'P 1'
#
loop_
_entity.id
_entity.type
_entity.pdbx_description
1 polymer ?
#
loop_
_entity_poly.entity_id
_entity_poly.type
_entity_poly.pdbx_seq_one_letter_code
_entity_poly.pdbx_strand_id
1 'polypeptide(L)'
;MPVVSLTKIKLTMKTSILILGLLSVLAFSSCSKDTPAVVQKNLESGEWKITYFYDKDHEETTDYAGYTFTFNDDGTIMATTSSGNVSGTWSTGVDDSQDRLYLTFSSPDKLIEISDDWVILEQSNSKIELEDDSDNSTELLTFEKI
;
A
#
# COMPACT_ATOMS: atom_id res chain seq x y z
N MET A 1 65.99 -0.70 -20.78
CA MET A 1 64.67 -0.52 -20.15
C MET A 1 64.73 0.69 -19.24
N PRO A 2 63.98 1.77 -19.53
CA PRO A 2 63.65 2.74 -18.50
C PRO A 2 62.12 2.92 -18.38
N VAL A 3 61.66 2.95 -17.14
CA VAL A 3 60.32 3.40 -16.73
C VAL A 3 60.30 4.93 -16.83
N VAL A 4 59.34 5.49 -17.57
CA VAL A 4 59.11 6.95 -17.61
C VAL A 4 57.84 7.28 -16.83
N SER A 5 58.02 8.23 -15.92
CA SER A 5 57.08 8.74 -14.92
C SER A 5 55.96 9.61 -15.51
N LEU A 6 54.84 9.63 -14.79
CA LEU A 6 53.60 10.34 -15.07
C LEU A 6 53.76 11.87 -15.16
N THR A 7 53.00 12.51 -16.04
CA THR A 7 52.56 13.89 -15.82
C THR A 7 51.14 14.08 -16.33
N LYS A 8 50.21 14.29 -15.39
CA LYS A 8 48.82 14.68 -15.68
C LYS A 8 48.80 16.13 -16.18
N ILE A 9 48.25 16.38 -17.37
CA ILE A 9 47.98 17.74 -17.87
C ILE A 9 46.48 18.01 -17.73
N LYS A 10 46.18 19.09 -16.99
CA LYS A 10 44.84 19.67 -16.76
C LYS A 10 44.15 20.03 -18.08
N LEU A 11 42.94 19.53 -18.31
CA LEU A 11 41.98 20.20 -19.18
C LEU A 11 41.13 21.15 -18.33
N THR A 12 41.25 22.45 -18.61
CA THR A 12 40.37 23.48 -18.05
C THR A 12 39.42 23.87 -19.18
N MET A 13 38.15 23.49 -19.11
CA MET A 13 37.13 23.92 -20.05
C MET A 13 36.53 25.24 -19.55
N LYS A 14 36.95 26.36 -20.16
CA LYS A 14 36.21 27.62 -20.09
C LYS A 14 35.03 27.52 -21.05
N THR A 15 33.80 27.58 -20.56
CA THR A 15 32.62 27.86 -21.38
C THR A 15 31.87 29.04 -20.77
N SER A 16 31.91 30.17 -21.47
CA SER A 16 31.15 31.37 -21.15
C SER A 16 29.67 31.08 -21.33
N ILE A 17 28.88 31.23 -20.26
CA ILE A 17 27.42 31.16 -20.31
C ILE A 17 26.88 32.59 -20.47
N LEU A 18 26.28 32.85 -21.62
CA LEU A 18 25.44 34.03 -21.89
C LEU A 18 24.28 33.59 -22.79
N ILE A 19 23.13 33.23 -22.21
CA ILE A 19 21.83 33.33 -22.89
C ILE A 19 20.78 33.79 -21.87
N LEU A 20 20.19 34.94 -22.18
CA LEU A 20 19.06 35.61 -21.52
C LEU A 20 17.76 34.87 -21.84
N GLY A 21 16.79 34.92 -20.92
CA GLY A 21 15.71 33.94 -20.77
C GLY A 21 14.72 33.73 -21.92
N LEU A 22 14.02 32.60 -21.86
CA LEU A 22 12.58 32.52 -22.08
C LEU A 22 12.02 31.22 -21.47
N LEU A 23 11.07 31.40 -20.55
CA LEU A 23 9.97 30.52 -20.16
C LEU A 23 9.97 29.07 -20.71
N SER A 24 10.34 28.12 -19.86
CA SER A 24 9.64 26.83 -19.70
C SER A 24 10.20 26.14 -18.46
N VAL A 25 9.56 26.37 -17.32
CA VAL A 25 9.71 25.45 -16.19
C VAL A 25 8.96 24.20 -16.61
N LEU A 26 9.67 23.26 -17.23
CA LEU A 26 9.21 21.88 -17.27
C LEU A 26 9.20 21.41 -15.82
N ALA A 27 8.04 21.53 -15.20
CA ALA A 27 7.73 20.77 -14.00
C ALA A 27 7.77 19.30 -14.44
N PHE A 28 8.93 18.67 -14.31
CA PHE A 28 8.99 17.24 -14.13
C PHE A 28 8.30 16.98 -12.80
N SER A 29 6.97 16.88 -12.82
CA SER A 29 6.26 16.13 -11.81
C SER A 29 6.77 14.70 -11.99
N SER A 30 7.86 14.40 -11.31
CA SER A 30 8.21 13.04 -10.96
C SER A 30 6.98 12.54 -10.23
N CYS A 31 6.10 11.86 -10.96
CA CYS A 31 4.98 11.16 -10.39
C CYS A 31 5.61 9.98 -9.66
N SER A 32 6.15 10.27 -8.47
CA SER A 32 6.43 9.26 -7.47
C SER A 32 5.14 8.49 -7.32
N LYS A 33 5.22 7.17 -7.45
CA LYS A 33 4.08 6.30 -7.20
C LYS A 33 3.80 6.40 -5.70
N ASP A 34 3.04 7.42 -5.31
CA ASP A 34 2.61 7.67 -3.95
C ASP A 34 1.44 6.73 -3.59
N THR A 35 1.22 5.66 -4.35
CA THR A 35 0.06 4.78 -4.19
C THR A 35 -0.05 4.20 -2.78
N PRO A 36 1.02 3.70 -2.15
CA PRO A 36 0.94 3.23 -0.75
C PRO A 36 0.50 4.33 0.22
N ALA A 37 0.94 5.57 0.01
CA ALA A 37 0.56 6.71 0.86
C ALA A 37 -0.90 7.15 0.63
N VAL A 38 -1.41 7.01 -0.59
CA VAL A 38 -2.82 7.28 -0.90
C VAL A 38 -3.72 6.21 -0.27
N VAL A 39 -3.37 4.93 -0.40
CA VAL A 39 -4.09 3.82 0.23
C VAL A 39 -4.13 4.00 1.75
N GLN A 40 -2.97 4.26 2.36
CA GLN A 40 -2.85 4.50 3.80
C GLN A 40 -3.80 5.61 4.26
N LYS A 41 -3.75 6.77 3.58
CA LYS A 41 -4.63 7.90 3.89
C LYS A 41 -6.11 7.55 3.75
N ASN A 42 -6.47 6.75 2.75
CA ASN A 42 -7.85 6.34 2.54
C ASN A 42 -8.31 5.44 3.69
N LEU A 43 -7.54 4.40 4.04
CA LEU A 43 -7.81 3.49 5.16
C LEU A 43 -7.98 4.23 6.49
N GLU A 44 -7.08 5.16 6.82
CA GLU A 44 -7.10 5.92 8.08
C GLU A 44 -8.25 6.94 8.20
N SER A 45 -8.94 7.25 7.10
CA SER A 45 -9.90 8.35 7.04
C SER A 45 -11.33 7.99 7.47
N GLY A 46 -11.53 6.86 8.13
CA GLY A 46 -12.84 6.50 8.70
C GLY A 46 -12.96 5.05 9.15
N GLU A 47 -14.21 4.66 9.36
CA GLU A 47 -14.59 3.32 9.75
C GLU A 47 -15.07 2.51 8.55
N TRP A 48 -14.74 1.22 8.55
CA TRP A 48 -14.97 0.32 7.43
C TRP A 48 -15.76 -0.90 7.87
N LYS A 49 -16.45 -1.53 6.93
CA LYS A 49 -17.09 -2.84 7.09
C LYS A 49 -16.64 -3.77 5.98
N ILE A 50 -16.55 -5.06 6.27
CA ILE A 50 -16.42 -6.07 5.22
C ILE A 50 -17.80 -6.22 4.56
N THR A 51 -17.82 -6.12 3.24
CA THR A 51 -19.04 -6.23 2.41
C THR A 51 -19.00 -7.40 1.45
N TYR A 52 -17.81 -7.97 1.27
CA TYR A 52 -17.61 -9.21 0.56
C TYR A 52 -16.39 -9.93 1.15
N PHE A 53 -16.53 -11.20 1.48
CA PHE A 53 -15.43 -12.12 1.72
C PHE A 53 -15.77 -13.48 1.12
N TYR A 54 -14.89 -13.97 0.26
CA TYR A 54 -14.99 -15.28 -0.34
C TYR A 54 -13.67 -15.99 -0.10
N ASP A 55 -13.67 -17.07 0.69
CA ASP A 55 -12.50 -17.88 0.98
C ASP A 55 -12.55 -19.15 0.12
N LYS A 56 -11.75 -19.15 -0.97
CA LYS A 56 -11.55 -20.26 -1.93
C LYS A 56 -12.82 -20.81 -2.58
N ASP A 57 -13.66 -21.50 -1.81
CA ASP A 57 -14.88 -22.17 -2.24
C ASP A 57 -16.13 -21.78 -1.44
N HIS A 58 -15.99 -20.91 -0.43
CA HIS A 58 -17.09 -20.47 0.45
C HIS A 58 -17.24 -18.95 0.46
N GLU A 59 -18.49 -18.49 0.40
CA GLU A 59 -18.85 -17.09 0.64
C GLU A 59 -19.13 -16.92 2.13
N GLU A 60 -18.36 -16.07 2.80
CA GLU A 60 -18.31 -16.00 4.26
C GLU A 60 -18.55 -14.57 4.79
N THR A 61 -19.05 -13.64 3.96
CA THR A 61 -19.32 -12.25 4.35
C THR A 61 -20.17 -12.15 5.62
N THR A 62 -21.11 -13.08 5.81
CA THR A 62 -22.00 -13.07 6.98
C THR A 62 -21.28 -13.22 8.32
N ASP A 63 -20.06 -13.78 8.33
CA ASP A 63 -19.29 -14.02 9.56
C ASP A 63 -18.70 -12.74 10.14
N TYR A 64 -18.59 -11.71 9.29
CA TYR A 64 -18.15 -10.36 9.62
C TYR A 64 -19.32 -9.40 9.85
N ALA A 65 -20.56 -9.89 9.87
CA ALA A 65 -21.72 -9.06 10.17
C ALA A 65 -21.60 -8.43 11.57
N GLY A 66 -21.74 -7.10 11.61
CA GLY A 66 -21.65 -6.31 12.85
C GLY A 66 -20.22 -5.97 13.29
N TYR A 67 -19.20 -6.29 12.49
CA TYR A 67 -17.86 -5.72 12.67
C TYR A 67 -17.74 -4.34 12.05
N THR A 68 -17.08 -3.46 12.78
CA THR A 68 -16.54 -2.19 12.29
C THR A 68 -15.02 -2.22 12.42
N PHE A 69 -14.31 -1.86 11.36
CA PHE A 69 -12.86 -1.85 11.29
C PHE A 69 -12.35 -0.41 11.27
N THR A 70 -11.37 -0.11 12.11
CA THR A 70 -10.68 1.18 12.16
C THR A 70 -9.19 0.96 11.97
N PHE A 71 -8.62 1.56 10.93
CA PHE A 71 -7.19 1.53 10.63
C PHE A 71 -6.52 2.75 11.26
N ASN A 72 -5.65 2.55 12.23
CA ASN A 72 -4.97 3.64 12.94
C ASN A 72 -3.58 3.92 12.35
N ASP A 73 -3.11 5.15 12.48
CA ASP A 73 -1.83 5.64 11.95
C ASP A 73 -0.58 5.02 12.61
N ASP A 74 -0.75 4.35 13.75
CA ASP A 74 0.28 3.59 14.44
C ASP A 74 0.47 2.15 13.92
N GLY A 75 -0.25 1.78 12.85
CA GLY A 75 -0.23 0.44 12.26
C GLY A 75 -1.12 -0.57 12.99
N THR A 76 -1.95 -0.14 13.95
CA THR A 76 -2.96 -1.01 14.56
C THR A 76 -4.27 -0.95 13.78
N ILE A 77 -4.94 -2.10 13.65
CA ILE A 77 -6.32 -2.19 13.15
C ILE A 77 -7.21 -2.64 14.32
N MET A 78 -8.33 -1.97 14.51
CA MET A 78 -9.31 -2.31 15.54
C MET A 78 -10.57 -2.88 14.89
N ALA A 79 -10.91 -4.12 15.22
CA ALA A 79 -12.16 -4.77 14.86
C ALA A 79 -13.13 -4.66 16.06
N THR A 80 -14.18 -3.87 15.91
CA THR A 80 -15.16 -3.55 16.95
C THR A 80 -16.49 -4.23 16.69
N THR A 81 -17.10 -4.81 17.73
CA THR A 81 -18.46 -5.36 17.72
C THR A 81 -19.21 -4.94 18.97
N SER A 82 -20.50 -5.27 19.07
CA SER A 82 -21.27 -5.08 20.32
C SER A 82 -20.72 -5.85 21.52
N SER A 83 -19.89 -6.88 21.29
CA SER A 83 -19.30 -7.72 22.33
C SER A 83 -17.91 -7.24 22.78
N GLY A 84 -17.36 -6.22 22.13
CA GLY A 84 -16.05 -5.65 22.45
C GLY A 84 -15.15 -5.48 21.23
N ASN A 85 -13.89 -5.21 21.51
CA ASN A 85 -12.90 -4.81 20.51
C ASN A 85 -11.76 -5.83 20.47
N VAL A 86 -11.25 -6.08 19.26
CA VAL A 86 -10.09 -6.92 19.01
C VAL A 86 -9.09 -6.13 18.18
N SER A 87 -7.84 -6.11 18.62
CA SER A 87 -6.76 -5.42 17.90
C SER A 87 -5.96 -6.41 17.06
N GLY A 88 -5.61 -5.97 15.86
CA GLY A 88 -4.61 -6.56 14.98
C GLY A 88 -3.60 -5.51 14.53
N THR A 89 -2.79 -5.87 13.53
CA THR A 89 -1.86 -4.96 12.87
C THR A 89 -2.16 -4.87 11.37
N TRP A 90 -1.81 -3.74 10.78
CA TRP A 90 -1.88 -3.54 9.34
C TRP A 90 -0.71 -2.69 8.84
N SER A 91 -0.39 -2.84 7.57
CA SER A 91 0.51 -1.94 6.85
C SER A 91 0.21 -1.98 5.35
N THR A 92 0.71 -0.99 4.61
CA THR A 92 0.69 -1.01 3.14
C THR A 92 2.11 -1.10 2.61
N GLY A 93 2.27 -1.69 1.43
CA GLY A 93 3.57 -1.81 0.78
C GLY A 93 3.44 -2.06 -0.71
N VAL A 94 4.60 -2.27 -1.33
CA VAL A 94 4.70 -2.71 -2.72
C VAL A 94 5.56 -3.95 -2.74
N ASP A 95 5.02 -5.03 -3.29
CA ASP A 95 5.75 -6.26 -3.54
C ASP A 95 5.39 -6.82 -4.90
N ASP A 96 6.37 -7.38 -5.61
CA ASP A 96 6.23 -7.83 -7.00
C ASP A 96 5.58 -6.80 -7.95
N SER A 97 5.85 -5.52 -7.70
CA SER A 97 5.29 -4.36 -8.43
C SER A 97 3.77 -4.16 -8.26
N GLN A 98 3.16 -4.79 -7.26
CA GLN A 98 1.76 -4.67 -6.89
C GLN A 98 1.64 -3.96 -5.54
N ASP A 99 0.64 -3.09 -5.40
CA ASP A 99 0.33 -2.48 -4.10
C ASP A 99 -0.36 -3.52 -3.21
N ARG A 100 0.09 -3.63 -1.96
CA ARG A 100 -0.42 -4.64 -1.01
C ARG A 100 -0.93 -4.02 0.29
N LEU A 101 -1.90 -4.70 0.90
CA LEU A 101 -2.37 -4.47 2.26
C LEU A 101 -2.05 -5.71 3.10
N TYR A 102 -1.17 -5.55 4.07
CA TYR A 102 -0.86 -6.61 5.03
C TYR A 102 -1.81 -6.50 6.21
N LEU A 103 -2.51 -7.60 6.54
CA LEU A 103 -3.40 -7.69 7.70
C LEU A 103 -2.95 -8.83 8.62
N THR A 104 -3.02 -8.60 9.92
CA THR A 104 -2.74 -9.67 10.89
C THR A 104 -3.59 -9.52 12.12
N PHE A 105 -4.34 -10.58 12.44
CA PHE A 105 -5.00 -10.80 13.71
C PHE A 105 -4.54 -12.14 14.29
N SER A 106 -4.48 -12.22 15.62
CA SER A 106 -4.10 -13.47 16.31
C SER A 106 -5.29 -14.23 16.89
N SER A 107 -6.49 -13.64 16.85
CA SER A 107 -7.75 -14.21 17.35
C SER A 107 -8.90 -13.22 17.08
N PRO A 108 -10.18 -13.64 17.18
CA PRO A 108 -10.64 -15.03 17.09
C PRO A 108 -10.40 -15.61 15.69
N ASP A 109 -10.63 -16.90 15.49
CA ASP A 109 -10.34 -17.63 14.24
C ASP A 109 -10.84 -16.89 12.98
N LYS A 110 -12.07 -16.37 13.00
CA LYS A 110 -12.61 -15.56 11.89
C LYS A 110 -11.79 -14.32 11.51
N LEU A 111 -11.11 -13.67 12.45
CA LEU A 111 -10.23 -12.54 12.10
C LEU A 111 -8.87 -13.02 11.61
N ILE A 112 -8.45 -14.22 12.00
CA ILE A 112 -7.25 -14.86 11.46
C ILE A 112 -7.47 -15.19 9.98
N GLU A 113 -8.69 -15.59 9.57
CA GLU A 113 -9.03 -15.90 8.18
C GLU A 113 -8.85 -14.74 7.19
N ILE A 114 -8.93 -13.47 7.63
CA ILE A 114 -8.63 -12.30 6.78
C ILE A 114 -7.18 -11.79 6.92
N SER A 115 -6.33 -12.51 7.66
CA SER A 115 -4.93 -12.14 7.86
C SER A 115 -4.09 -12.64 6.69
N ASP A 116 -3.69 -11.72 5.81
CA ASP A 116 -2.89 -12.05 4.63
C ASP A 116 -2.10 -10.84 4.10
N ASP A 117 -1.31 -11.05 3.04
CA ASP A 117 -0.62 -10.01 2.26
C ASP A 117 -1.36 -9.62 0.97
N TRP A 118 -2.65 -9.35 1.10
CA TRP A 118 -3.59 -8.98 0.04
C TRP A 118 -3.05 -8.04 -1.04
N VAL A 119 -3.22 -8.41 -2.31
CA VAL A 119 -3.06 -7.53 -3.47
C VAL A 119 -4.24 -6.56 -3.56
N ILE A 120 -3.96 -5.28 -3.77
CA ILE A 120 -4.99 -4.24 -3.90
C ILE A 120 -5.44 -4.13 -5.36
N LEU A 121 -6.70 -4.50 -5.64
CA LEU A 121 -7.33 -4.42 -6.95
C LEU A 121 -7.93 -3.04 -7.24
N GLU A 122 -8.69 -2.53 -6.27
CA GLU A 122 -9.34 -1.22 -6.33
C GLU A 122 -9.14 -0.51 -5.01
N GLN A 123 -8.87 0.79 -5.05
CA GLN A 123 -8.85 1.63 -3.85
C GLN A 123 -9.43 3.01 -4.12
N SER A 124 -10.26 3.48 -3.20
CA SER A 124 -10.86 4.79 -3.21
C SER A 124 -11.12 5.27 -1.78
N ASN A 125 -11.68 6.47 -1.64
CA ASN A 125 -12.03 7.01 -0.32
C ASN A 125 -13.16 6.21 0.40
N SER A 126 -13.86 5.32 -0.31
CA SER A 126 -15.04 4.60 0.19
C SER A 126 -15.04 3.10 -0.04
N LYS A 127 -14.09 2.56 -0.81
CA LYS A 127 -14.03 1.14 -1.17
C LYS A 127 -12.60 0.67 -1.37
N ILE A 128 -12.29 -0.53 -0.89
CA ILE A 128 -11.05 -1.25 -1.15
C ILE A 128 -11.40 -2.69 -1.53
N GLU A 129 -10.95 -3.13 -2.70
CA GLU A 129 -11.04 -4.53 -3.16
C GLU A 129 -9.67 -5.17 -3.14
N LEU A 130 -9.63 -6.40 -2.65
CA LEU A 130 -8.43 -7.16 -2.36
C LEU A 130 -8.56 -8.57 -2.96
N GLU A 131 -7.45 -9.11 -3.44
CA GLU A 131 -7.32 -10.51 -3.82
C GLU A 131 -6.06 -11.13 -3.22
N ASP A 132 -6.09 -12.44 -2.94
CA ASP A 132 -4.87 -13.23 -2.75
C ASP A 132 -4.39 -13.70 -4.13
N ASP A 133 -3.09 -13.52 -4.40
CA ASP A 133 -2.44 -13.88 -5.67
C ASP A 133 -1.75 -15.26 -5.65
N SER A 134 -2.03 -16.08 -4.63
CA SER A 134 -1.50 -17.43 -4.53
C SER A 134 -2.11 -18.40 -5.56
N ASP A 135 -1.27 -19.28 -6.13
CA ASP A 135 -1.59 -20.17 -7.26
C ASP A 135 -2.82 -21.10 -7.06
N ASN A 136 -3.33 -21.22 -5.82
CA ASN A 136 -4.44 -22.12 -5.48
C ASN A 136 -5.55 -21.45 -4.67
N SER A 137 -5.56 -20.13 -4.53
CA SER A 137 -6.63 -19.44 -3.84
C SER A 137 -7.50 -18.66 -4.80
N THR A 138 -8.78 -18.59 -4.47
CA THR A 138 -9.71 -17.61 -5.05
C THR A 138 -10.24 -16.88 -3.84
N GLU A 139 -9.40 -16.05 -3.25
CA GLU A 139 -9.80 -15.27 -2.08
C GLU A 139 -10.02 -13.82 -2.48
N LEU A 140 -11.16 -13.28 -2.09
CA LEU A 140 -11.56 -11.92 -2.40
C LEU A 140 -12.11 -11.26 -1.14
N LEU A 141 -11.60 -10.08 -0.82
CA LEU A 141 -12.01 -9.31 0.35
C LEU A 141 -12.34 -7.89 -0.06
N THR A 142 -13.50 -7.39 0.36
CA THR A 142 -13.94 -6.01 0.06
C THR A 142 -14.32 -5.27 1.33
N PHE A 143 -13.65 -4.16 1.58
CA PHE A 143 -14.04 -3.18 2.59
C PHE A 143 -14.79 -2.01 1.94
N GLU A 144 -15.91 -1.62 2.55
CA GLU A 144 -16.57 -0.34 2.23
C GLU A 144 -16.63 0.54 3.48
N LYS A 145 -16.45 1.84 3.27
CA LYS A 145 -16.58 2.83 4.34
C LYS A 145 -18.04 2.93 4.79
N ILE A 146 -18.25 3.12 6.09
CA ILE A 146 -19.56 3.33 6.72
C ILE A 146 -20.08 4.74 6.44
#